data_AF-A0AAN6H0P7-F1
#
_entry.id   AF-A0AAN6H0P7-F1
#
_cell.length_a   1.000
_cell.length_b   1.000
_cell.length_c   1.000
_cell.angle_alpha   90.00
_cell.angle_beta   90.00
_cell.angle_gamma   90.00
#
_symmetry.space_group_name_H-M   'P 1'
#
loop_
_entity.id
_entity.type
_entity.pdbx_description
1 polymer ?
#
loop_
_entity_poly.entity_id
_entity_poly.type
_entity_poly.pdbx_seq_one_letter_code
_entity_poly.pdbx_strand_id
1 'polypeptide(L)'
;MAPSIIHLPNGQTLTVTPVFGGIRFKANDLNTHHNAFPPGWTIVINSEDEDDDAKHRLTSTHSDPDATPRAELPPSQERRPHLHRYRRPTLRNDHMFISSISNPSSHDFRPPTSPTRQIAMMLWATLWWYFHQPRPPPHLTTAASAQTPEEGRPKGEWRVHINREGIFKGKHLLPKLERMGIVATEDSTVGVDPGDGVTNAGMGWSHMFISQRTFWQLDPRIYLFTLTPTQSNSPYPSISPSPSRSGSPSRPSSNLSTTIDSSSNSAAAAQIGRSSTPPGPFTSSSHLPTFYPPPPTQYIFSPAGVRHPIRPKPPRQGEVVYTRWIPSLGQYLSFRVASLSKQPCAYSGPTSTVNPPPDSVLGPSTRESLRAGTTGGPSLSEPIIPTLRGLSLAPPQQTQQPGDNSNETCHMTDVELLHKWMNTPRVAHSWGETGPLSHQEAFLTSSLTSRHSFPLIGLFDGQPFGFFEIYWVKEDRLAPLLGGDGCSGDFDRGLHVLVGEQEFRGSHRVKVWLSALVHYAWLADLRTASVVLEPRVDNVKLKQYCEEVGFHKEREVSFPHKQSNLMRIRRETWTAPAL
;
A
#
# COMPACT_ATOMS: atom_id res chain seq x y z
N MET A 1 1.43 -12.44 18.65
CA MET A 1 1.68 -13.53 17.67
C MET A 1 1.56 -12.97 16.26
N ALA A 2 2.03 -13.70 15.24
CA ALA A 2 1.70 -13.39 13.85
C ALA A 2 0.18 -13.24 13.64
N PRO A 3 -0.31 -12.31 12.82
CA PRO A 3 -1.70 -12.35 12.39
C PRO A 3 -1.96 -13.61 11.56
N SER A 4 -2.96 -14.40 11.97
CA SER A 4 -3.46 -15.57 11.23
C SER A 4 -4.37 -15.17 10.06
N ILE A 5 -4.93 -13.96 10.09
CA ILE A 5 -5.69 -13.36 9.00
C ILE A 5 -5.01 -12.04 8.64
N ILE A 6 -4.67 -11.90 7.36
CA ILE A 6 -4.13 -10.67 6.77
C ILE A 6 -5.30 -9.90 6.17
N HIS A 7 -5.34 -8.61 6.48
CA HIS A 7 -6.23 -7.64 5.87
C HIS A 7 -5.39 -6.73 4.95
N LEU A 8 -5.71 -6.71 3.66
CA LEU A 8 -4.96 -5.95 2.65
C LEU A 8 -5.63 -4.60 2.36
N PRO A 9 -4.88 -3.56 1.92
CA PRO A 9 -5.42 -2.25 1.56
C PRO A 9 -6.55 -2.25 0.51
N ASN A 10 -6.61 -3.27 -0.35
CA ASN A 10 -7.66 -3.44 -1.36
C ASN A 10 -8.90 -4.19 -0.83
N GLY A 11 -8.97 -4.46 0.49
CA GLY A 11 -10.09 -5.13 1.16
C GLY A 11 -10.06 -6.65 1.13
N GLN A 12 -9.19 -7.27 0.34
CA GLN A 12 -9.07 -8.72 0.28
C GLN A 12 -8.46 -9.27 1.57
N THR A 13 -8.91 -10.45 2.02
CA THR A 13 -8.34 -11.13 3.18
C THR A 13 -7.65 -12.45 2.83
N LEU A 14 -6.55 -12.72 3.50
CA LEU A 14 -5.77 -13.95 3.33
C LEU A 14 -5.61 -14.67 4.68
N THR A 15 -5.89 -15.98 4.72
CA THR A 15 -5.60 -16.81 5.88
C THR A 15 -4.18 -17.36 5.81
N VAL A 16 -3.43 -17.26 6.92
CA VAL A 16 -2.05 -17.74 7.07
C VAL A 16 -2.02 -18.91 8.04
N THR A 17 -1.48 -20.04 7.57
CA THR A 17 -1.41 -21.29 8.36
C THR A 17 -0.01 -21.90 8.27
N PRO A 18 0.61 -22.26 9.42
CA PRO A 18 1.82 -23.08 9.40
C PRO A 18 1.54 -24.45 8.75
N VAL A 19 2.45 -24.91 7.90
CA VAL A 19 2.37 -26.24 7.25
C VAL A 19 3.70 -26.98 7.40
N PHE A 20 3.74 -28.26 7.04
CA PHE A 20 5.00 -29.00 7.01
C PHE A 20 5.99 -28.32 6.05
N GLY A 21 7.17 -27.97 6.56
CA GLY A 21 8.23 -27.30 5.81
C GLY A 21 8.00 -25.82 5.46
N GLY A 22 6.93 -25.16 5.94
CA GLY A 22 6.70 -23.76 5.56
C GLY A 22 5.45 -23.10 6.15
N ILE A 23 5.01 -22.02 5.50
CA ILE A 23 3.82 -21.23 5.86
C ILE A 23 2.95 -21.08 4.61
N ARG A 24 1.67 -21.41 4.72
CA ARG A 24 0.70 -21.35 3.62
C ARG A 24 -0.20 -20.13 3.76
N PHE A 25 -0.33 -19.40 2.66
CA PHE A 25 -1.27 -18.31 2.45
C PHE A 25 -2.44 -18.86 1.62
N LYS A 26 -3.68 -18.55 2.01
CA LYS A 26 -4.90 -18.92 1.29
C LYS A 26 -5.76 -17.68 1.09
N ALA A 27 -6.25 -17.44 -0.12
CA ALA A 27 -7.24 -16.39 -0.36
C ALA A 27 -8.60 -16.80 0.23
N ASN A 28 -9.24 -15.90 0.97
CA ASN A 28 -10.55 -16.17 1.58
C ASN A 28 -11.69 -15.96 0.56
N ASP A 29 -11.60 -14.89 -0.24
CA ASP A 29 -12.61 -14.47 -1.20
C ASP A 29 -12.50 -15.24 -2.53
N LEU A 30 -12.87 -16.53 -2.52
CA LEU A 30 -12.77 -17.42 -3.69
C LEU A 30 -13.94 -17.32 -4.68
N ASN A 31 -15.03 -16.63 -4.32
CA ASN A 31 -16.31 -16.69 -5.05
C ASN A 31 -16.51 -15.64 -6.16
N THR A 32 -15.51 -14.83 -6.49
CA THR A 32 -15.54 -14.00 -7.71
C THR A 32 -14.66 -14.63 -8.78
N HIS A 33 -15.24 -14.90 -9.96
CA HIS A 33 -14.59 -15.53 -11.12
C HIS A 33 -13.39 -14.75 -11.74
N HIS A 34 -12.90 -13.72 -11.05
CA HIS A 34 -11.80 -12.84 -11.43
C HIS A 34 -10.90 -12.48 -10.23
N ASN A 35 -10.67 -13.41 -9.29
CA ASN A 35 -9.72 -13.15 -8.20
C ASN A 35 -8.28 -13.04 -8.75
N ALA A 36 -7.58 -11.96 -8.39
CA ALA A 36 -6.21 -11.72 -8.79
C ALA A 36 -5.23 -12.70 -8.10
N PHE A 37 -5.47 -13.02 -6.83
CA PHE A 37 -4.65 -13.97 -6.09
C PHE A 37 -4.92 -15.42 -6.54
N PRO A 38 -3.89 -16.28 -6.62
CA PRO A 38 -4.13 -17.72 -6.72
C PRO A 38 -4.80 -18.21 -5.42
N PRO A 39 -5.56 -19.32 -5.43
CA PRO A 39 -6.25 -19.85 -4.25
C PRO A 39 -5.36 -20.03 -3.01
N GLY A 40 -4.06 -20.27 -3.22
CA GLY A 40 -3.06 -20.16 -2.17
C GLY A 40 -1.62 -20.32 -2.68
N TRP A 41 -0.67 -20.08 -1.80
CA TRP A 41 0.75 -20.34 -2.03
C TRP A 41 1.45 -20.72 -0.73
N THR A 42 2.60 -21.39 -0.84
CA THR A 42 3.42 -21.76 0.32
C THR A 42 4.77 -21.07 0.24
N ILE A 43 5.23 -20.53 1.35
CA ILE A 43 6.56 -19.95 1.51
C ILE A 43 7.39 -20.80 2.48
N VAL A 44 8.70 -20.69 2.37
CA VAL A 44 9.66 -21.18 3.35
C VAL A 44 10.40 -19.96 3.90
N ILE A 45 10.60 -19.92 5.22
CA ILE A 45 11.48 -18.96 5.87
C ILE A 45 12.46 -19.76 6.74
N ASN A 46 13.74 -19.50 6.56
CA ASN A 46 14.83 -19.99 7.39
C ASN A 46 15.55 -18.79 8.01
N SER A 47 16.14 -18.97 9.18
CA SER A 47 16.96 -17.96 9.82
C SER A 47 18.39 -18.48 9.95
N GLU A 48 19.37 -17.62 9.70
CA GLU A 48 20.80 -17.91 9.83
C GLU A 48 21.30 -17.51 11.22
N ASP A 49 22.06 -18.40 11.87
CA ASP A 49 22.75 -18.08 13.14
C ASP A 49 23.91 -17.11 12.90
N GLU A 50 24.14 -16.14 13.80
CA GLU A 50 25.30 -15.25 13.70
C GLU A 50 26.62 -16.04 13.91
N ASP A 51 27.72 -15.61 13.26
CA ASP A 51 29.01 -16.32 13.28
C ASP A 51 29.55 -16.62 14.69
N ASP A 52 29.23 -15.78 15.67
CA ASP A 52 29.62 -15.98 17.07
C ASP A 52 28.68 -16.95 17.83
N ASP A 53 27.39 -16.99 17.47
CA ASP A 53 26.43 -17.98 17.97
C ASP A 53 26.78 -19.40 17.48
N ALA A 54 27.26 -19.51 16.23
CA ALA A 54 27.77 -20.76 15.68
C ALA A 54 28.97 -21.31 16.47
N LYS A 55 29.92 -20.43 16.88
CA LYS A 55 31.05 -20.80 17.76
C LYS A 55 30.56 -21.20 19.16
N HIS A 56 29.59 -20.49 19.72
CA HIS A 56 29.09 -20.73 21.07
C HIS A 56 28.25 -22.02 21.20
N ARG A 57 27.58 -22.46 20.12
CA ARG A 57 26.91 -23.77 20.10
C ARG A 57 27.89 -24.92 19.93
N LEU A 58 28.92 -24.78 19.09
CA LEU A 58 29.95 -25.81 18.90
C LEU A 58 30.77 -26.09 20.17
N THR A 59 31.06 -25.07 20.97
CA THR A 59 31.73 -25.24 22.28
C THR A 59 30.83 -25.91 23.33
N SER A 60 29.50 -25.88 23.16
CA SER A 60 28.55 -26.53 24.07
C SER A 60 28.19 -27.97 23.71
N THR A 61 28.54 -28.46 22.50
CA THR A 61 28.14 -29.79 22.02
C THR A 61 29.24 -30.85 22.00
N HIS A 62 30.50 -30.51 22.30
CA HIS A 62 31.57 -31.49 22.51
C HIS A 62 32.46 -31.13 23.71
N SER A 63 32.14 -31.71 24.87
CA SER A 63 33.09 -31.95 25.96
C SER A 63 33.39 -33.44 26.06
N ASP A 64 33.98 -33.98 24.99
CA ASP A 64 34.51 -35.35 24.96
C ASP A 64 36.03 -35.25 25.20
N PRO A 65 36.55 -35.71 26.36
CA PRO A 65 37.90 -35.39 26.80
C PRO A 65 39.02 -36.16 26.07
N ASP A 66 38.68 -37.06 25.14
CA ASP A 66 39.63 -37.98 24.47
C ASP A 66 39.80 -37.71 22.96
N ALA A 67 39.37 -36.55 22.47
CA ALA A 67 39.48 -36.17 21.06
C ALA A 67 40.90 -35.70 20.69
N THR A 68 41.70 -36.59 20.09
CA THR A 68 43.04 -36.26 19.53
C THR A 68 43.01 -35.05 18.57
N PRO A 69 44.03 -34.17 18.59
CA PRO A 69 44.03 -32.96 17.77
C PRO A 69 44.07 -33.30 16.28
N ARG A 70 43.00 -32.95 15.57
CA ARG A 70 42.85 -33.19 14.14
C ARG A 70 43.55 -32.08 13.35
N ALA A 71 44.49 -32.47 12.48
CA ALA A 71 45.34 -31.55 11.74
C ALA A 71 44.57 -30.48 10.93
N GLU A 72 45.18 -29.31 10.79
CA GLU A 72 44.60 -28.13 10.12
C GLU A 72 44.24 -28.43 8.66
N LEU A 73 42.98 -28.18 8.30
CA LEU A 73 42.51 -28.23 6.91
C LEU A 73 42.73 -26.87 6.22
N PRO A 74 43.06 -26.84 4.93
CA PRO A 74 43.43 -25.62 4.22
C PRO A 74 42.27 -24.61 4.08
N PRO A 75 42.58 -23.29 4.01
CA PRO A 75 41.58 -22.22 4.06
C PRO A 75 40.95 -21.97 2.68
N SER A 76 40.09 -22.87 2.21
CA SER A 76 39.35 -22.67 0.94
C SER A 76 37.98 -23.36 0.87
N GLN A 77 37.35 -23.63 2.02
CA GLN A 77 35.94 -24.00 2.10
C GLN A 77 35.21 -23.05 3.05
N GLU A 78 34.49 -22.08 2.49
CA GLU A 78 33.50 -21.30 3.22
C GLU A 78 32.52 -22.26 3.88
N ARG A 79 32.50 -22.26 5.23
CA ARG A 79 31.58 -23.11 5.98
C ARG A 79 30.17 -22.62 5.69
N ARG A 80 29.34 -23.45 5.07
CA ARG A 80 27.94 -23.11 4.81
C ARG A 80 27.26 -22.76 6.12
N PRO A 81 26.60 -21.60 6.23
CA PRO A 81 25.98 -21.18 7.47
C PRO A 81 24.87 -22.14 7.90
N HIS A 82 24.71 -22.30 9.21
CA HIS A 82 23.68 -23.17 9.78
C HIS A 82 22.32 -22.48 9.72
N LEU A 83 21.57 -22.77 8.66
CA LEU A 83 20.16 -22.39 8.53
C LEU A 83 19.29 -23.20 9.50
N HIS A 84 18.51 -22.51 10.33
CA HIS A 84 17.52 -23.12 11.21
C HIS A 84 16.09 -22.68 10.86
N ARG A 85 15.11 -23.45 11.35
CA ARG A 85 13.68 -23.19 11.11
C ARG A 85 13.26 -21.86 11.75
N TYR A 86 12.68 -20.97 10.95
CA TYR A 86 12.10 -19.70 11.41
C TYR A 86 11.15 -19.87 12.61
N ARG A 87 11.33 -19.03 13.64
CA ARG A 87 10.48 -18.97 14.84
C ARG A 87 9.95 -17.56 15.13
N ARG A 88 10.78 -16.56 14.92
CA ARG A 88 10.55 -15.11 15.10
C ARG A 88 11.39 -14.38 14.07
N PRO A 89 11.03 -13.16 13.64
CA PRO A 89 11.88 -12.40 12.74
C PRO A 89 13.25 -12.11 13.37
N THR A 90 14.30 -12.17 12.55
CA THR A 90 15.62 -11.62 12.86
C THR A 90 15.79 -10.25 12.20
N LEU A 91 16.84 -9.51 12.56
CA LEU A 91 17.05 -8.17 12.00
C LEU A 91 17.54 -8.22 10.54
N ARG A 92 18.39 -9.19 10.18
CA ARG A 92 18.94 -9.30 8.81
C ARG A 92 19.27 -10.72 8.33
N ASN A 93 19.02 -11.74 9.14
CA ASN A 93 19.45 -13.13 8.88
C ASN A 93 18.29 -14.03 8.39
N ASP A 94 17.15 -13.45 8.03
CA ASP A 94 15.99 -14.22 7.56
C ASP A 94 16.02 -14.36 6.04
N HIS A 95 15.88 -15.59 5.58
CA HIS A 95 15.90 -16.01 4.18
C HIS A 95 14.56 -16.60 3.79
N MET A 96 13.94 -16.06 2.75
CA MET A 96 12.59 -16.41 2.31
C MET A 96 12.53 -16.79 0.83
N PHE A 97 11.71 -17.77 0.49
CA PHE A 97 11.28 -18.00 -0.89
C PHE A 97 9.86 -18.57 -0.97
N ILE A 98 9.19 -18.40 -2.12
CA ILE A 98 7.90 -19.03 -2.40
C ILE A 98 8.18 -20.42 -2.98
N SER A 99 7.80 -21.49 -2.26
CA SER A 99 8.09 -22.87 -2.62
C SER A 99 7.08 -23.47 -3.58
N SER A 100 5.80 -23.11 -3.47
CA SER A 100 4.74 -23.62 -4.35
C SER A 100 3.56 -22.65 -4.48
N ILE A 101 2.82 -22.80 -5.57
CA ILE A 101 1.57 -22.07 -5.86
C ILE A 101 0.46 -23.11 -6.06
N SER A 102 -0.69 -22.91 -5.42
CA SER A 102 -1.86 -23.77 -5.57
C SER A 102 -2.63 -23.36 -6.83
N ASN A 103 -2.44 -24.11 -7.92
CA ASN A 103 -3.17 -23.91 -9.16
C ASN A 103 -4.41 -24.83 -9.21
N PRO A 104 -5.64 -24.28 -9.32
CA PRO A 104 -6.87 -25.07 -9.49
C PRO A 104 -7.00 -25.56 -10.95
N SER A 105 -8.11 -26.23 -11.27
CA SER A 105 -8.36 -26.71 -12.64
C SER A 105 -8.45 -25.54 -13.63
N SER A 106 -7.98 -25.76 -14.86
CA SER A 106 -8.01 -24.74 -15.94
C SER A 106 -9.42 -24.41 -16.45
N HIS A 107 -10.45 -25.15 -16.01
CA HIS A 107 -11.84 -24.82 -16.29
C HIS A 107 -12.38 -23.72 -15.38
N ASP A 108 -11.89 -23.67 -14.13
CA ASP A 108 -12.39 -22.76 -13.10
C ASP A 108 -11.62 -21.43 -13.07
N PHE A 109 -10.32 -21.46 -13.41
CA PHE A 109 -9.44 -20.29 -13.42
C PHE A 109 -8.67 -20.18 -14.73
N ARG A 110 -8.73 -19.01 -15.37
CA ARG A 110 -7.86 -18.67 -16.49
C ARG A 110 -6.43 -18.43 -15.98
N PRO A 111 -5.38 -18.82 -16.73
CA PRO A 111 -4.02 -18.51 -16.36
C PRO A 111 -3.80 -16.98 -16.31
N PRO A 112 -2.92 -16.48 -15.43
CA PRO A 112 -2.72 -15.05 -15.25
C PRO A 112 -2.16 -14.40 -16.52
N THR A 113 -2.75 -13.28 -16.94
CA THR A 113 -2.27 -12.48 -18.10
C THR A 113 -0.81 -12.04 -17.95
N SER A 114 -0.29 -11.96 -16.72
CA SER A 114 1.14 -11.78 -16.46
C SER A 114 1.57 -12.57 -15.21
N PRO A 115 2.22 -13.74 -15.37
CA PRO A 115 2.70 -14.55 -14.25
C PRO A 115 3.67 -13.78 -13.32
N THR A 116 4.52 -12.91 -13.88
CA THR A 116 5.46 -12.09 -13.09
C THR A 116 4.73 -11.13 -12.15
N ARG A 117 3.60 -10.54 -12.59
CA ARG A 117 2.79 -9.64 -11.75
C ARG A 117 2.09 -10.38 -10.63
N GLN A 118 1.55 -11.57 -10.91
CA GLN A 118 0.95 -12.41 -9.87
C GLN A 118 1.98 -12.78 -8.80
N ILE A 119 3.20 -13.16 -9.20
CA ILE A 119 4.30 -13.45 -8.27
C ILE A 119 4.70 -12.21 -7.46
N ALA A 120 4.82 -11.04 -8.08
CA ALA A 120 5.13 -9.80 -7.37
C ALA A 120 4.04 -9.44 -6.33
N MET A 121 2.76 -9.65 -6.66
CA MET A 121 1.64 -9.44 -5.75
C MET A 121 1.64 -10.45 -4.59
N MET A 122 1.92 -11.73 -4.85
CA MET A 122 2.08 -12.75 -3.80
C MET A 122 3.24 -12.43 -2.86
N LEU A 123 4.39 -12.00 -3.42
CA LEU A 123 5.54 -11.56 -2.63
C LEU A 123 5.19 -10.32 -1.80
N TRP A 124 4.50 -9.33 -2.38
CA TRP A 124 4.07 -8.14 -1.65
C TRP A 124 3.14 -8.47 -0.48
N ALA A 125 2.13 -9.32 -0.69
CA ALA A 125 1.22 -9.77 0.37
C ALA A 125 1.92 -10.63 1.44
N THR A 126 2.97 -11.36 1.05
CA THR A 126 3.83 -12.10 1.97
C THR A 126 4.67 -11.15 2.83
N LEU A 127 5.28 -10.14 2.22
CA LEU A 127 6.09 -9.13 2.91
C LEU A 127 5.24 -8.25 3.82
N TRP A 128 4.00 -7.94 3.43
CA TRP A 128 3.00 -7.31 4.30
C TRP A 128 2.86 -8.11 5.59
N TRP A 129 2.58 -9.41 5.52
CA TRP A 129 2.50 -10.27 6.71
C TRP A 129 3.81 -10.33 7.51
N TYR A 130 4.96 -10.37 6.85
CA TYR A 130 6.26 -10.44 7.50
C TYR A 130 6.61 -9.15 8.28
N PHE A 131 6.35 -7.97 7.71
CA PHE A 131 6.59 -6.70 8.40
C PHE A 131 5.48 -6.30 9.39
N HIS A 132 4.43 -7.12 9.53
CA HIS A 132 3.48 -7.10 10.65
C HIS A 132 3.87 -8.03 11.81
N GLN A 133 4.97 -8.76 11.71
CA GLN A 133 5.49 -9.55 12.84
C GLN A 133 5.99 -8.63 13.98
N PRO A 134 6.09 -9.14 15.22
CA PRO A 134 6.74 -8.41 16.30
C PRO A 134 8.16 -8.00 15.90
N ARG A 135 8.47 -6.70 15.97
CA ARG A 135 9.75 -6.15 15.52
C ARG A 135 10.93 -6.81 16.28
N PRO A 136 11.98 -7.28 15.58
CA PRO A 136 13.19 -7.76 16.24
C PRO A 136 13.92 -6.65 17.01
N PRO A 137 14.77 -6.98 18.00
CA PRO A 137 15.64 -6.00 18.65
C PRO A 137 16.42 -5.18 17.62
N PRO A 138 16.48 -3.84 17.75
CA PRO A 138 17.06 -2.99 16.72
C PRO A 138 18.59 -2.97 16.73
N HIS A 139 19.21 -3.48 17.79
CA HIS A 139 20.65 -3.44 18.00
C HIS A 139 21.34 -4.70 17.47
N LEU A 140 22.47 -4.51 16.80
CA LEU A 140 23.30 -5.57 16.27
C LEU A 140 24.42 -5.95 17.25
N THR A 141 24.55 -7.25 17.49
CA THR A 141 25.74 -7.81 18.12
C THR A 141 26.77 -8.07 17.02
N THR A 142 28.00 -7.61 17.24
CA THR A 142 29.16 -7.92 16.41
C THR A 142 30.35 -8.13 17.33
N ALA A 143 31.40 -8.81 16.87
CA ALA A 143 32.65 -8.93 17.63
C ALA A 143 33.19 -7.57 18.13
N ALA A 144 32.99 -6.49 17.37
CA ALA A 144 33.36 -5.13 17.75
C ALA A 144 32.40 -4.46 18.75
N SER A 145 31.12 -4.86 18.80
CA SER A 145 30.11 -4.32 19.74
C SER A 145 29.84 -5.21 20.96
N ALA A 146 30.55 -6.34 21.08
CA ALA A 146 30.34 -7.34 22.14
C ALA A 146 30.47 -6.76 23.55
N GLN A 147 31.46 -5.88 23.77
CA GLN A 147 31.68 -5.17 25.04
C GLN A 147 30.82 -3.90 25.20
N THR A 148 30.11 -3.47 24.16
CA THR A 148 29.26 -2.28 24.19
C THR A 148 27.92 -2.61 24.88
N PRO A 149 27.44 -1.78 25.83
CA PRO A 149 26.09 -1.88 26.38
C PRO A 149 25.03 -1.88 25.28
N GLU A 150 23.93 -2.63 25.47
CA GLU A 150 22.94 -2.87 24.40
C GLU A 150 22.42 -1.58 23.75
N GLU A 151 22.14 -0.54 24.54
CA GLU A 151 21.65 0.76 24.06
C GLU A 151 22.66 1.53 23.17
N GLY A 152 23.96 1.25 23.35
CA GLY A 152 25.05 1.84 22.57
C GLY A 152 25.48 1.00 21.36
N ARG A 153 24.93 -0.20 21.17
CA ARG A 153 25.25 -1.06 20.04
C ARG A 153 24.71 -0.48 18.72
N PRO A 154 25.37 -0.72 17.58
CA PRO A 154 24.94 -0.20 16.29
C PRO A 154 23.52 -0.68 15.95
N LYS A 155 22.68 0.24 15.47
CA LYS A 155 21.30 -0.08 15.06
C LYS A 155 21.29 -0.63 13.63
N GLY A 156 20.73 -1.83 13.45
CA GLY A 156 20.54 -2.43 12.13
C GLY A 156 19.17 -2.09 11.52
N GLU A 157 19.09 -2.25 10.20
CA GLU A 157 17.81 -2.16 9.48
C GLU A 157 17.14 -3.54 9.44
N TRP A 158 15.83 -3.61 9.71
CA TRP A 158 15.07 -4.86 9.59
C TRP A 158 14.86 -5.22 8.12
N ARG A 159 15.54 -6.28 7.65
CA ARG A 159 15.46 -6.78 6.28
C ARG A 159 15.24 -8.29 6.21
N VAL A 160 14.81 -8.76 5.05
CA VAL A 160 14.67 -10.19 4.71
C VAL A 160 15.26 -10.43 3.33
N HIS A 161 16.04 -11.51 3.21
CA HIS A 161 16.66 -11.95 1.97
C HIS A 161 15.68 -12.82 1.15
N ILE A 162 15.65 -12.61 -0.16
CA ILE A 162 14.78 -13.36 -1.08
C ILE A 162 15.64 -14.36 -1.86
N ASN A 163 15.65 -15.60 -1.39
CA ASN A 163 16.49 -16.65 -1.93
C ASN A 163 16.08 -17.02 -3.36
N ARG A 164 17.07 -17.40 -4.18
CA ARG A 164 16.89 -17.93 -5.54
C ARG A 164 16.42 -19.40 -5.55
N GLU A 165 15.34 -19.66 -4.81
CA GLU A 165 14.79 -20.97 -4.53
C GLU A 165 13.29 -21.05 -4.88
N GLY A 166 12.71 -22.25 -4.83
CA GLY A 166 11.33 -22.48 -5.26
C GLY A 166 11.04 -21.91 -6.65
N ILE A 167 10.05 -21.02 -6.75
CA ILE A 167 9.70 -20.34 -8.00
C ILE A 167 10.77 -19.34 -8.49
N PHE A 168 11.63 -18.83 -7.60
CA PHE A 168 12.66 -17.82 -7.90
C PHE A 168 13.92 -18.40 -8.55
N LYS A 169 14.00 -19.74 -8.73
CA LYS A 169 15.13 -20.41 -9.43
C LYS A 169 15.36 -19.90 -10.86
N GLY A 170 14.31 -19.43 -11.54
CA GLY A 170 14.34 -18.99 -12.94
C GLY A 170 15.19 -17.73 -13.18
N LYS A 171 16.03 -17.76 -14.23
CA LYS A 171 17.08 -16.75 -14.50
C LYS A 171 16.61 -15.30 -14.59
N HIS A 172 15.36 -15.06 -14.97
CA HIS A 172 14.86 -13.70 -15.27
C HIS A 172 13.82 -13.18 -14.27
N LEU A 173 13.46 -13.93 -13.22
CA LEU A 173 12.39 -13.52 -12.32
C LEU A 173 12.87 -12.49 -11.29
N LEU A 174 13.96 -12.78 -10.55
CA LEU A 174 14.53 -11.82 -9.59
C LEU A 174 14.93 -10.48 -10.25
N PRO A 175 15.61 -10.42 -11.43
CA PRO A 175 15.86 -9.15 -12.13
C PRO A 175 14.59 -8.40 -12.57
N LYS A 176 13.47 -9.11 -12.83
CA LYS A 176 12.19 -8.44 -13.12
C LYS A 176 11.53 -7.88 -11.87
N LEU A 177 11.66 -8.56 -10.73
CA LEU A 177 11.15 -8.10 -9.44
C LEU A 177 11.97 -6.90 -8.91
N GLU A 178 13.29 -6.90 -9.13
CA GLU A 178 14.15 -5.75 -8.86
C GLU A 178 13.70 -4.52 -9.68
N ARG A 179 13.54 -4.66 -11.00
CA ARG A 179 13.00 -3.59 -11.85
C ARG A 179 11.56 -3.18 -11.56
N MET A 180 10.81 -3.96 -10.78
CA MET A 180 9.49 -3.58 -10.26
C MET A 180 9.59 -2.82 -8.93
N GLY A 181 10.74 -2.86 -8.25
CA GLY A 181 11.02 -2.17 -6.98
C GLY A 181 10.75 -2.99 -5.72
N ILE A 182 10.42 -4.29 -5.83
CA ILE A 182 10.03 -5.11 -4.66
C ILE A 182 11.21 -5.88 -4.02
N VAL A 183 12.36 -5.90 -4.68
CA VAL A 183 13.63 -6.42 -4.13
C VAL A 183 14.79 -5.55 -4.61
N ALA A 184 15.88 -5.54 -3.85
CA ALA A 184 17.12 -4.84 -4.20
C ALA A 184 18.32 -5.77 -3.97
N THR A 185 19.49 -5.36 -4.44
CA THR A 185 20.79 -5.98 -4.16
C THR A 185 21.78 -4.92 -3.65
N GLU A 186 22.75 -5.32 -2.84
CA GLU A 186 23.88 -4.46 -2.42
C GLU A 186 25.01 -4.48 -3.46
N ASP A 187 25.01 -5.47 -4.37
CA ASP A 187 25.97 -5.57 -5.48
C ASP A 187 25.61 -4.59 -6.60
N SER A 188 26.39 -3.51 -6.70
CA SER A 188 26.29 -2.51 -7.77
C SER A 188 27.28 -2.75 -8.92
N THR A 189 27.91 -3.93 -8.99
CA THR A 189 28.87 -4.24 -10.05
C THR A 189 28.16 -4.66 -11.34
N VAL A 190 28.79 -4.39 -12.49
CA VAL A 190 28.31 -4.83 -13.82
C VAL A 190 28.58 -6.33 -14.04
N GLY A 191 29.51 -6.91 -13.28
CA GLY A 191 30.02 -8.27 -13.49
C GLY A 191 30.94 -8.39 -14.71
N VAL A 192 31.57 -9.58 -14.83
CA VAL A 192 32.47 -9.94 -15.95
C VAL A 192 31.93 -11.05 -16.85
N ASP A 193 30.76 -11.64 -16.52
CA ASP A 193 30.07 -12.60 -17.41
C ASP A 193 29.35 -11.81 -18.52
N PRO A 194 29.74 -11.93 -19.81
CA PRO A 194 29.08 -11.24 -20.91
C PRO A 194 27.61 -11.64 -21.09
N GLY A 195 27.20 -12.75 -20.47
CA GLY A 195 25.82 -13.18 -20.38
C GLY A 195 25.02 -12.58 -19.24
N ASP A 196 25.53 -11.62 -18.45
CA ASP A 196 24.79 -10.98 -17.34
C ASP A 196 24.36 -12.01 -16.25
N GLY A 197 25.20 -13.02 -16.02
CA GLY A 197 24.90 -14.18 -15.18
C GLY A 197 23.99 -15.23 -15.84
N VAL A 198 23.74 -15.16 -17.16
CA VAL A 198 23.00 -16.21 -17.89
C VAL A 198 23.83 -17.48 -18.07
N THR A 199 25.16 -17.40 -18.13
CA THR A 199 26.02 -18.60 -18.24
C THR A 199 26.41 -19.12 -16.85
N ASN A 200 27.00 -18.26 -16.01
CA ASN A 200 27.31 -18.54 -14.61
C ASN A 200 26.34 -17.83 -13.68
N ALA A 201 25.15 -18.42 -13.51
CA ALA A 201 24.05 -17.89 -12.71
C ALA A 201 24.26 -18.04 -11.18
N GLY A 202 25.40 -17.57 -10.68
CA GLY A 202 25.84 -17.72 -9.29
C GLY A 202 25.57 -16.49 -8.42
N MET A 203 26.37 -15.42 -8.58
CA MET A 203 26.62 -14.46 -7.48
C MET A 203 25.78 -13.18 -7.54
N GLY A 204 25.81 -12.38 -8.62
CA GLY A 204 25.23 -11.01 -8.62
C GLY A 204 23.73 -10.90 -8.36
N TRP A 205 22.97 -12.00 -8.51
CA TRP A 205 21.51 -12.05 -8.26
C TRP A 205 21.12 -13.05 -7.15
N SER A 206 22.05 -13.42 -6.28
CA SER A 206 21.80 -14.35 -5.16
C SER A 206 21.44 -13.64 -3.85
N HIS A 207 22.02 -12.46 -3.62
CA HIS A 207 21.86 -11.68 -2.38
C HIS A 207 20.75 -10.62 -2.48
N MET A 208 19.61 -10.99 -3.07
CA MET A 208 18.44 -10.12 -3.14
C MET A 208 17.83 -9.95 -1.74
N PHE A 209 17.34 -8.75 -1.41
CA PHE A 209 16.68 -8.46 -0.14
C PHE A 209 15.61 -7.38 -0.28
N ILE A 210 14.81 -7.19 0.77
CA ILE A 210 13.99 -6.00 0.98
C ILE A 210 13.98 -5.63 2.46
N SER A 211 14.09 -4.32 2.74
CA SER A 211 13.98 -3.78 4.09
C SER A 211 12.57 -3.32 4.43
N GLN A 212 12.27 -3.25 5.73
CA GLN A 212 11.02 -2.72 6.27
C GLN A 212 10.76 -1.29 5.74
N ARG A 213 11.79 -0.42 5.76
CA ARG A 213 11.70 0.97 5.29
C ARG A 213 11.29 1.04 3.82
N THR A 214 11.94 0.25 2.97
CA THR A 214 11.63 0.22 1.53
C THR A 214 10.23 -0.32 1.29
N PHE A 215 9.88 -1.44 1.93
CA PHE A 215 8.56 -2.06 1.80
C PHE A 215 7.41 -1.08 2.11
N TRP A 216 7.49 -0.34 3.22
CA TRP A 216 6.48 0.64 3.61
C TRP A 216 6.46 1.93 2.77
N GLN A 217 7.29 2.01 1.74
CA GLN A 217 7.26 3.09 0.75
C GLN A 217 6.86 2.59 -0.65
N LEU A 218 6.56 1.29 -0.79
CA LEU A 218 5.99 0.71 -1.99
C LEU A 218 4.48 0.92 -2.01
N ASP A 219 3.99 1.65 -3.02
CA ASP A 219 2.55 1.89 -3.18
C ASP A 219 1.81 0.56 -3.42
N PRO A 220 0.88 0.15 -2.54
CA PRO A 220 0.12 -1.09 -2.70
C PRO A 220 -0.60 -1.16 -4.05
N ARG A 221 -1.00 -0.03 -4.65
CA ARG A 221 -1.73 0.03 -5.93
C ARG A 221 -0.92 -0.49 -7.13
N ILE A 222 0.41 -0.52 -7.02
CA ILE A 222 1.31 -1.08 -8.04
C ILE A 222 1.26 -2.62 -8.05
N TYR A 223 1.02 -3.23 -6.88
CA TYR A 223 1.14 -4.67 -6.63
C TYR A 223 -0.21 -5.36 -6.44
N LEU A 224 -1.11 -4.75 -5.66
CA LEU A 224 -2.49 -5.20 -5.41
C LEU A 224 -3.42 -4.65 -6.50
N PHE A 225 -3.23 -5.10 -7.74
CA PHE A 225 -4.15 -4.75 -8.82
C PHE A 225 -5.47 -5.54 -8.64
N THR A 226 -6.57 -4.82 -8.43
CA THR A 226 -7.90 -5.40 -8.61
C THR A 226 -8.14 -5.61 -10.10
N LEU A 227 -8.56 -6.82 -10.51
CA LEU A 227 -9.26 -7.01 -11.78
C LEU A 227 -10.65 -6.39 -11.63
N THR A 228 -10.70 -5.05 -11.66
CA THR A 228 -11.93 -4.30 -11.43
C THR A 228 -12.97 -4.74 -12.47
N PRO A 229 -14.12 -5.31 -12.08
CA PRO A 229 -15.20 -5.53 -13.03
C PRO A 229 -15.58 -4.16 -13.59
N THR A 230 -15.71 -4.07 -14.91
CA THR A 230 -16.06 -2.83 -15.60
C THR A 230 -17.36 -2.28 -15.00
N GLN A 231 -17.26 -1.19 -14.24
CA GLN A 231 -18.44 -0.47 -13.78
C GLN A 231 -19.16 0.08 -15.02
N SER A 232 -20.36 -0.42 -15.27
CA SER A 232 -21.19 -0.09 -16.44
C SER A 232 -21.57 1.39 -16.54
N ASN A 233 -21.40 2.15 -15.44
CA ASN A 233 -21.68 3.59 -15.35
C ASN A 233 -20.42 4.46 -15.23
N SER A 234 -19.24 3.99 -15.68
CA SER A 234 -18.13 4.91 -15.96
C SER A 234 -18.51 5.84 -17.11
N PRO A 235 -18.50 7.18 -16.96
CA PRO A 235 -18.70 8.11 -18.07
C PRO A 235 -17.51 8.12 -19.05
N TYR A 236 -16.41 7.45 -18.69
CA TYR A 236 -15.29 7.18 -19.59
C TYR A 236 -15.48 5.80 -20.24
N PRO A 237 -15.56 5.71 -21.58
CA PRO A 237 -15.51 4.42 -22.26
C PRO A 237 -14.17 3.75 -21.99
N SER A 238 -14.16 2.41 -21.97
CA SER A 238 -12.93 1.62 -21.83
C SER A 238 -12.08 1.73 -23.10
N ILE A 239 -11.26 2.80 -23.18
CA ILE A 239 -10.29 2.98 -24.26
C ILE A 239 -9.17 1.96 -24.06
N SER A 240 -9.33 0.79 -24.66
CA SER A 240 -8.20 -0.01 -25.11
C SER A 240 -7.30 0.90 -25.97
N PRO A 241 -5.98 0.96 -25.75
CA PRO A 241 -5.11 1.82 -26.54
C PRO A 241 -4.99 1.28 -27.97
N SER A 242 -5.87 1.78 -28.85
CA SER A 242 -5.77 1.56 -30.29
C SER A 242 -4.39 2.03 -30.79
N PRO A 243 -3.78 1.33 -31.76
CA PRO A 243 -2.43 1.65 -32.22
C PRO A 243 -2.43 2.98 -32.97
N SER A 244 -1.90 4.02 -32.33
CA SER A 244 -1.72 5.34 -32.94
C SER A 244 -0.57 5.31 -33.97
N ARG A 245 -0.83 4.75 -35.15
CA ARG A 245 -0.03 5.07 -36.35
C ARG A 245 -0.46 6.44 -36.86
N SER A 246 0.35 7.44 -36.59
CA SER A 246 0.29 8.73 -37.28
C SER A 246 0.52 8.52 -38.78
N GLY A 247 -0.47 8.87 -39.60
CA GLY A 247 -0.31 8.85 -41.05
C GLY A 247 0.63 9.97 -41.53
N SER A 248 1.47 9.65 -42.51
CA SER A 248 2.18 10.64 -43.33
C SER A 248 1.81 10.43 -44.80
N PRO A 249 1.70 11.49 -45.62
CA PRO A 249 1.02 11.41 -46.90
C PRO A 249 1.95 11.04 -48.06
N SER A 250 1.57 10.05 -48.86
CA SER A 250 2.06 9.85 -50.22
C SER A 250 1.01 9.14 -51.07
N ARG A 251 0.67 9.76 -52.22
CA ARG A 251 -0.36 9.28 -53.18
C ARG A 251 0.28 8.38 -54.27
N PRO A 252 -0.50 7.79 -55.21
CA PRO A 252 -0.43 6.36 -55.46
C PRO A 252 0.41 5.96 -56.69
N SER A 253 0.78 4.68 -56.75
CA SER A 253 1.11 3.99 -57.99
C SER A 253 0.56 2.56 -57.96
N SER A 254 0.25 2.04 -59.15
CA SER A 254 -0.58 0.85 -59.39
C SER A 254 0.26 -0.39 -59.72
N ASN A 255 -0.45 -1.50 -60.04
CA ASN A 255 0.04 -2.75 -60.66
C ASN A 255 0.65 -3.77 -59.68
N LEU A 256 0.43 -5.10 -59.81
CA LEU A 256 -0.53 -5.92 -60.59
C LEU A 256 -0.40 -7.38 -60.09
N SER A 257 -1.46 -8.21 -60.16
CA SER A 257 -1.41 -9.72 -60.27
C SER A 257 -0.70 -10.51 -59.14
N THR A 258 -0.89 -11.81 -58.85
CA THR A 258 -1.82 -12.95 -59.14
C THR A 258 -1.36 -14.11 -58.21
N THR A 259 -2.08 -15.12 -57.73
CA THR A 259 -3.51 -15.54 -57.63
C THR A 259 -3.55 -16.87 -56.83
N ILE A 260 -4.67 -17.24 -56.20
CA ILE A 260 -5.12 -18.66 -55.97
C ILE A 260 -4.24 -19.48 -54.96
N ASP A 261 -4.74 -20.27 -53.98
CA ASP A 261 -6.11 -20.56 -53.52
C ASP A 261 -6.16 -21.24 -52.12
N SER A 262 -7.38 -21.33 -51.57
CA SER A 262 -7.96 -22.48 -50.84
C SER A 262 -7.29 -23.15 -49.62
N SER A 263 -7.89 -22.88 -48.45
CA SER A 263 -8.31 -23.82 -47.39
C SER A 263 -7.35 -24.89 -46.81
N SER A 264 -7.02 -24.76 -45.51
CA SER A 264 -7.52 -25.66 -44.44
C SER A 264 -6.90 -25.36 -43.06
N ASN A 265 -7.58 -25.78 -41.99
CA ASN A 265 -7.14 -25.57 -40.61
C ASN A 265 -5.91 -26.42 -40.25
N SER A 266 -4.87 -25.78 -39.72
CA SER A 266 -3.99 -26.41 -38.73
C SER A 266 -3.32 -25.35 -37.85
N ALA A 267 -3.70 -25.33 -36.56
CA ALA A 267 -3.05 -24.51 -35.54
C ALA A 267 -1.67 -25.11 -35.20
N ALA A 268 -0.70 -24.89 -36.08
CA ALA A 268 0.69 -25.28 -35.87
C ALA A 268 1.39 -24.27 -34.93
N ALA A 269 2.23 -24.79 -34.03
CA ALA A 269 2.95 -23.99 -33.06
C ALA A 269 3.81 -22.90 -33.73
N ALA A 270 3.45 -21.63 -33.50
CA ALA A 270 4.28 -20.50 -33.91
C ALA A 270 5.59 -20.53 -33.13
N GLN A 271 6.67 -20.88 -33.83
CA GLN A 271 8.01 -21.00 -33.27
C GLN A 271 8.44 -19.70 -32.60
N ILE A 272 8.65 -19.73 -31.29
CA ILE A 272 9.43 -18.70 -30.60
C ILE A 272 10.87 -18.88 -31.08
N GLY A 273 11.28 -18.04 -32.04
CA GLY A 273 12.69 -17.87 -32.38
C GLY A 273 13.47 -17.52 -31.12
N ARG A 274 14.34 -18.43 -30.67
CA ARG A 274 15.20 -18.22 -29.51
C ARG A 274 16.26 -17.16 -29.85
N SER A 275 15.94 -15.88 -29.64
CA SER A 275 16.97 -14.84 -29.57
C SER A 275 17.86 -15.14 -28.36
N SER A 276 19.15 -15.38 -28.59
CA SER A 276 20.15 -15.63 -27.54
C SER A 276 20.53 -14.38 -26.73
N THR A 277 20.10 -13.20 -27.18
CA THR A 277 20.26 -11.93 -26.48
C THR A 277 19.33 -11.83 -25.27
N PRO A 278 19.82 -11.37 -24.09
CA PRO A 278 18.97 -11.02 -22.98
C PRO A 278 17.91 -9.97 -23.39
N PRO A 279 16.73 -9.98 -22.75
CA PRO A 279 15.75 -8.91 -22.94
C PRO A 279 16.36 -7.56 -22.50
N GLY A 280 16.75 -6.74 -23.47
CA GLY A 280 17.27 -5.39 -23.24
C GLY A 280 16.26 -4.48 -22.53
N PRO A 281 16.68 -3.30 -22.02
CA PRO A 281 15.88 -2.46 -21.12
C PRO A 281 14.53 -1.98 -21.71
N PHE A 282 14.36 -2.03 -23.04
CA PHE A 282 13.13 -1.66 -23.75
C PHE A 282 12.21 -2.86 -24.08
N THR A 283 12.61 -4.09 -23.75
CA THR A 283 11.84 -5.30 -24.08
C THR A 283 10.96 -5.73 -22.90
N SER A 284 9.65 -5.50 -23.04
CA SER A 284 8.66 -5.93 -22.06
C SER A 284 7.65 -6.89 -22.68
N SER A 285 7.66 -8.13 -22.23
CA SER A 285 6.70 -9.17 -22.67
C SER A 285 5.27 -8.93 -22.17
N SER A 286 5.00 -7.87 -21.40
CA SER A 286 3.66 -7.54 -20.91
C SER A 286 3.00 -6.34 -21.59
N HIS A 287 3.69 -5.65 -22.51
CA HIS A 287 3.24 -4.47 -23.28
C HIS A 287 2.56 -3.31 -22.50
N LEU A 288 2.60 -3.35 -21.16
CA LEU A 288 2.05 -2.35 -20.25
C LEU A 288 3.02 -2.14 -19.07
N PRO A 289 3.56 -0.92 -18.87
CA PRO A 289 4.18 -0.51 -17.61
C PRO A 289 3.13 -0.41 -16.49
N THR A 290 3.51 -0.73 -15.26
CA THR A 290 2.70 -0.40 -14.04
C THR A 290 3.50 0.41 -13.04
N PHE A 291 4.61 0.96 -13.49
CA PHE A 291 5.26 2.08 -12.85
C PHE A 291 5.74 2.98 -13.99
N TYR A 292 5.21 4.20 -14.03
CA TYR A 292 5.73 5.26 -14.87
C TYR A 292 6.60 6.12 -13.95
N PRO A 293 7.92 6.22 -14.19
CA PRO A 293 8.75 7.12 -13.40
C PRO A 293 8.23 8.55 -13.56
N PRO A 294 8.38 9.42 -12.53
CA PRO A 294 7.96 10.81 -12.64
C PRO A 294 8.67 11.46 -13.84
N PRO A 295 7.95 12.20 -14.70
CA PRO A 295 8.57 12.89 -15.83
C PRO A 295 9.57 13.95 -15.34
N PRO A 296 10.52 14.37 -16.19
CA PRO A 296 11.44 15.46 -15.88
C PRO A 296 10.69 16.68 -15.31
N THR A 297 11.16 17.18 -14.16
CA THR A 297 10.44 18.19 -13.39
C THR A 297 10.36 19.52 -14.14
N GLN A 298 9.14 19.88 -14.55
CA GLN A 298 8.79 21.19 -15.10
C GLN A 298 8.36 22.13 -13.97
N TYR A 299 8.46 23.45 -14.19
CA TYR A 299 8.15 24.47 -13.18
C TYR A 299 7.16 25.50 -13.70
N ILE A 300 6.34 26.02 -12.80
CA ILE A 300 5.42 27.14 -13.00
C ILE A 300 5.52 28.11 -11.83
N PHE A 301 4.89 29.28 -11.97
CA PHE A 301 4.77 30.26 -10.91
C PHE A 301 3.34 30.28 -10.36
N SER A 302 3.22 30.33 -9.04
CA SER A 302 1.93 30.58 -8.37
C SER A 302 1.49 32.03 -8.59
N PRO A 303 0.20 32.38 -8.36
CA PRO A 303 -0.26 33.77 -8.41
C PRO A 303 0.47 34.71 -7.42
N ALA A 304 1.11 34.14 -6.39
CA ALA A 304 1.92 34.87 -5.42
C ALA A 304 3.41 34.99 -5.84
N GLY A 305 3.77 34.58 -7.07
CA GLY A 305 5.13 34.66 -7.60
C GLY A 305 6.09 33.56 -7.15
N VAL A 306 5.60 32.52 -6.44
CA VAL A 306 6.44 31.40 -5.98
C VAL A 306 6.71 30.43 -7.11
N ARG A 307 7.97 30.09 -7.38
CA ARG A 307 8.35 29.09 -8.39
C ARG A 307 8.26 27.68 -7.81
N HIS A 308 7.34 26.87 -8.30
CA HIS A 308 7.12 25.49 -7.83
C HIS A 308 7.04 24.51 -9.01
N PRO A 309 7.32 23.20 -8.79
CA PRO A 309 7.18 22.22 -9.86
C PRO A 309 5.71 22.04 -10.27
N ILE A 310 5.50 21.60 -11.51
CA ILE A 310 4.21 21.02 -11.92
C ILE A 310 4.07 19.67 -11.22
N ARG A 311 3.02 19.53 -10.40
CA ARG A 311 2.72 18.33 -9.61
C ARG A 311 1.39 17.71 -10.08
N PRO A 312 1.12 16.42 -9.79
CA PRO A 312 -0.14 15.78 -10.18
C PRO A 312 -1.36 16.53 -9.64
N LYS A 313 -2.47 16.49 -10.39
CA LYS A 313 -3.76 17.04 -9.94
C LYS A 313 -4.21 16.30 -8.66
N PRO A 314 -4.74 17.00 -7.64
CA PRO A 314 -5.35 16.36 -6.49
C PRO A 314 -6.45 15.35 -6.86
N PRO A 315 -6.67 14.29 -6.04
CA PRO A 315 -7.75 13.33 -6.24
C PRO A 315 -9.14 13.99 -6.20
N ARG A 316 -10.16 13.30 -6.73
CA ARG A 316 -11.53 13.85 -6.83
C ARG A 316 -12.22 13.89 -5.47
N GLN A 317 -13.21 14.78 -5.30
CA GLN A 317 -14.08 14.80 -4.12
C GLN A 317 -14.70 13.42 -3.86
N GLY A 318 -14.73 12.98 -2.61
CA GLY A 318 -15.21 11.66 -2.19
C GLY A 318 -14.26 10.49 -2.50
N GLU A 319 -13.20 10.69 -3.28
CA GLU A 319 -12.25 9.63 -3.64
C GLU A 319 -11.41 9.21 -2.42
N VAL A 320 -11.41 7.91 -2.11
CA VAL A 320 -10.56 7.32 -1.06
C VAL A 320 -9.13 7.27 -1.55
N VAL A 321 -8.25 8.07 -0.94
CA VAL A 321 -6.84 8.24 -1.36
C VAL A 321 -5.90 7.29 -0.63
N TYR A 322 -6.34 6.74 0.49
CA TYR A 322 -5.57 5.88 1.38
C TYR A 322 -6.49 4.96 2.19
N THR A 323 -6.10 3.69 2.34
CA THR A 323 -6.73 2.70 3.22
C THR A 323 -5.66 1.80 3.81
N ARG A 324 -5.75 1.50 5.11
CA ARG A 324 -4.85 0.57 5.80
C ARG A 324 -5.55 -0.11 6.98
N TRP A 325 -5.40 -1.42 7.10
CA TRP A 325 -5.77 -2.15 8.31
C TRP A 325 -4.84 -1.79 9.48
N ILE A 326 -5.42 -1.58 10.66
CA ILE A 326 -4.68 -1.25 11.88
C ILE A 326 -4.85 -2.41 12.89
N PRO A 327 -3.89 -3.36 12.94
CA PRO A 327 -3.92 -4.48 13.90
C PRO A 327 -4.17 -4.09 15.36
N SER A 328 -3.61 -2.98 15.83
CA SER A 328 -3.77 -2.55 17.23
C SER A 328 -5.17 -2.05 17.58
N LEU A 329 -6.00 -1.74 16.57
CA LEU A 329 -7.38 -1.27 16.74
C LEU A 329 -8.42 -2.28 16.24
N GLY A 330 -8.04 -3.22 15.36
CA GLY A 330 -8.97 -4.13 14.69
C GLY A 330 -9.89 -3.44 13.68
N GLN A 331 -9.44 -2.33 13.08
CA GLN A 331 -10.23 -1.48 12.18
C GLN A 331 -9.42 -1.11 10.93
N TYR A 332 -10.11 -0.82 9.82
CA TYR A 332 -9.52 -0.08 8.70
C TYR A 332 -9.52 1.42 8.99
N LEU A 333 -8.37 2.07 8.78
CA LEU A 333 -8.28 3.52 8.66
C LEU A 333 -8.25 3.89 7.17
N SER A 334 -9.14 4.79 6.76
CA SER A 334 -9.15 5.39 5.43
C SER A 334 -9.10 6.92 5.49
N PHE A 335 -8.62 7.53 4.41
CA PHE A 335 -8.80 8.95 4.13
C PHE A 335 -9.43 9.12 2.76
N ARG A 336 -10.45 9.98 2.64
CA ARG A 336 -11.05 10.39 1.37
C ARG A 336 -11.03 11.89 1.21
N VAL A 337 -11.01 12.40 -0.03
CA VAL A 337 -11.17 13.85 -0.26
C VAL A 337 -12.55 14.29 0.21
N ALA A 338 -12.61 15.43 0.91
CA ALA A 338 -13.88 16.02 1.33
C ALA A 338 -14.73 16.44 0.11
N SER A 339 -16.05 16.62 0.29
CA SER A 339 -16.98 16.90 -0.80
C SER A 339 -18.04 17.92 -0.44
N LEU A 340 -18.42 18.75 -1.42
CA LEU A 340 -19.59 19.63 -1.37
C LEU A 340 -20.90 18.92 -1.78
N SER A 341 -20.90 17.59 -1.83
CA SER A 341 -22.10 16.79 -2.09
C SER A 341 -23.22 17.15 -1.10
N LYS A 342 -24.41 17.41 -1.64
CA LYS A 342 -25.65 17.61 -0.84
C LYS A 342 -26.25 16.30 -0.31
N GLN A 343 -25.57 15.17 -0.53
CA GLN A 343 -25.87 13.86 0.01
C GLN A 343 -24.62 13.30 0.72
N PRO A 344 -24.76 12.51 1.80
CA PRO A 344 -23.64 11.89 2.49
C PRO A 344 -22.75 11.09 1.53
N CYS A 345 -21.43 11.17 1.72
CA CYS A 345 -20.48 10.44 0.87
C CYS A 345 -20.42 8.97 1.28
N ALA A 346 -21.06 8.11 0.48
CA ALA A 346 -21.04 6.66 0.67
C ALA A 346 -19.59 6.12 0.75
N TYR A 347 -19.31 5.33 1.78
CA TYR A 347 -18.03 4.66 1.94
C TYR A 347 -18.01 3.35 1.14
N SER A 348 -17.05 3.23 0.22
CA SER A 348 -16.84 2.04 -0.63
C SER A 348 -15.54 1.30 -0.31
N GLY A 349 -14.89 1.63 0.81
CA GLY A 349 -13.71 0.92 1.30
C GLY A 349 -14.07 -0.31 2.13
N PRO A 350 -13.07 -1.12 2.52
CA PRO A 350 -13.27 -2.28 3.37
C PRO A 350 -13.52 -1.89 4.84
N THR A 351 -14.31 -2.70 5.53
CA THR A 351 -14.60 -2.57 6.97
C THR A 351 -14.18 -3.83 7.72
N SER A 352 -14.01 -3.73 9.03
CA SER A 352 -13.71 -4.86 9.93
C SER A 352 -14.85 -5.89 10.01
N THR A 353 -16.10 -5.47 9.79
CA THR A 353 -17.31 -6.30 9.92
C THR A 353 -17.71 -6.96 8.61
N VAL A 354 -17.74 -8.29 8.57
CA VAL A 354 -18.09 -9.10 7.36
C VAL A 354 -19.53 -8.88 6.88
N ASN A 355 -20.44 -8.51 7.78
CA ASN A 355 -21.78 -8.02 7.45
C ASN A 355 -21.92 -6.62 8.07
N PRO A 356 -21.89 -5.54 7.28
CA PRO A 356 -22.26 -4.23 7.82
C PRO A 356 -23.78 -4.19 8.05
N PRO A 357 -24.28 -3.40 9.03
CA PRO A 357 -25.71 -3.29 9.29
C PRO A 357 -26.46 -2.77 8.03
N PRO A 358 -27.73 -3.16 7.83
CA PRO A 358 -28.45 -2.90 6.57
C PRO A 358 -28.51 -1.42 6.17
N ASP A 359 -28.41 -0.49 7.13
CA ASP A 359 -28.46 0.96 6.92
C ASP A 359 -27.19 1.55 6.27
N SER A 360 -26.12 0.76 6.12
CA SER A 360 -24.87 1.21 5.49
C SER A 360 -24.86 1.09 3.96
N VAL A 361 -25.87 0.45 3.35
CA VAL A 361 -25.95 0.18 1.91
C VAL A 361 -27.16 0.87 1.28
N LEU A 362 -27.21 2.20 1.39
CA LEU A 362 -28.12 3.03 0.59
C LEU A 362 -27.50 3.36 -0.78
N GLY A 363 -27.30 2.31 -1.58
CA GLY A 363 -27.12 2.38 -3.02
C GLY A 363 -28.27 1.64 -3.72
N PRO A 364 -28.74 2.09 -4.90
CA PRO A 364 -29.80 1.39 -5.62
C PRO A 364 -29.37 -0.06 -5.91
N SER A 365 -30.19 -1.00 -5.45
CA SER A 365 -29.84 -2.42 -5.35
C SER A 365 -29.46 -3.04 -6.69
N THR A 366 -28.35 -3.79 -6.72
CA THR A 366 -27.89 -4.61 -7.85
C THR A 366 -28.77 -5.86 -8.08
N ARG A 367 -30.09 -5.77 -7.84
CA ARG A 367 -31.04 -6.89 -7.84
C ARG A 367 -32.15 -6.79 -8.90
N GLU A 368 -32.05 -5.83 -9.83
CA GLU A 368 -32.91 -5.72 -11.01
C GLU A 368 -32.09 -5.69 -12.31
N SER A 369 -31.52 -6.84 -12.70
CA SER A 369 -30.88 -7.02 -14.03
C SER A 369 -30.94 -8.46 -14.55
N LEU A 370 -31.89 -9.28 -14.07
CA LEU A 370 -32.10 -10.67 -14.51
C LEU A 370 -33.56 -10.95 -14.94
N ARG A 371 -34.20 -9.97 -15.59
CA ARG A 371 -35.50 -10.14 -16.27
C ARG A 371 -35.52 -9.49 -17.65
N ALA A 372 -34.65 -9.96 -18.54
CA ALA A 372 -34.83 -9.83 -19.99
C ALA A 372 -34.08 -10.96 -20.72
N GLY A 373 -34.76 -11.74 -21.56
CA GLY A 373 -34.13 -12.51 -22.63
C GLY A 373 -33.75 -13.97 -22.38
N THR A 374 -34.72 -14.86 -22.09
CA THR A 374 -34.61 -16.28 -22.47
C THR A 374 -35.96 -16.82 -22.98
N THR A 375 -36.06 -17.02 -24.30
CA THR A 375 -37.14 -17.77 -24.94
C THR A 375 -36.73 -19.24 -25.11
N GLY A 376 -37.55 -20.17 -24.62
CA GLY A 376 -37.59 -21.57 -25.10
C GLY A 376 -37.30 -22.67 -24.08
N GLY A 377 -38.25 -23.60 -23.92
CA GLY A 377 -38.02 -24.94 -23.34
C GLY A 377 -38.59 -25.14 -21.92
N PRO A 378 -39.41 -26.19 -21.67
CA PRO A 378 -40.14 -26.34 -20.40
C PRO A 378 -39.48 -27.32 -19.40
N SER A 379 -39.71 -27.09 -18.11
CA SER A 379 -39.79 -28.15 -17.10
C SER A 379 -40.77 -27.74 -15.98
N LEU A 380 -41.33 -28.72 -15.30
CA LEU A 380 -42.64 -28.64 -14.64
C LEU A 380 -42.57 -28.47 -13.10
N SER A 381 -43.60 -27.77 -12.55
CA SER A 381 -44.25 -28.01 -11.23
C SER A 381 -43.42 -27.83 -9.94
N GLU A 382 -43.93 -27.35 -8.79
CA GLU A 382 -45.29 -26.98 -8.31
C GLU A 382 -45.25 -25.73 -7.37
N PRO A 383 -46.40 -25.11 -6.99
CA PRO A 383 -46.46 -23.82 -6.30
C PRO A 383 -46.72 -23.88 -4.78
N ILE A 384 -46.32 -22.83 -4.05
CA ILE A 384 -46.82 -22.52 -2.69
C ILE A 384 -47.33 -21.07 -2.65
N ILE A 385 -48.58 -20.90 -2.22
CA ILE A 385 -49.29 -19.61 -2.13
C ILE A 385 -49.08 -18.97 -0.75
N PRO A 386 -48.65 -17.70 -0.63
CA PRO A 386 -48.75 -16.93 0.60
C PRO A 386 -50.13 -16.26 0.71
N THR A 387 -50.83 -16.47 1.82
CA THR A 387 -52.15 -15.89 2.09
C THR A 387 -52.07 -14.46 2.63
N LEU A 388 -52.94 -13.58 2.11
CA LEU A 388 -53.15 -12.22 2.60
C LEU A 388 -53.85 -12.22 3.98
N ARG A 389 -53.20 -11.67 5.01
CA ARG A 389 -53.86 -11.13 6.23
C ARG A 389 -52.95 -10.13 6.95
N GLY A 390 -53.52 -8.99 7.37
CA GLY A 390 -52.89 -8.09 8.35
C GLY A 390 -52.54 -6.68 7.86
N LEU A 391 -53.54 -5.91 7.40
CA LEU A 391 -53.42 -4.44 7.38
C LEU A 391 -53.32 -3.93 8.82
N SER A 392 -52.34 -3.07 9.12
CA SER A 392 -52.35 -2.22 10.31
C SER A 392 -51.67 -0.88 10.02
N LEU A 393 -52.49 0.12 9.70
CA LEU A 393 -52.07 1.52 9.59
C LEU A 393 -52.06 2.14 10.99
N ALA A 394 -50.88 2.36 11.56
CA ALA A 394 -50.68 3.23 12.72
C ALA A 394 -49.29 3.89 12.62
N PRO A 395 -49.15 5.20 12.92
CA PRO A 395 -47.85 5.87 12.89
C PRO A 395 -46.98 5.41 14.08
N PRO A 396 -45.66 5.20 13.88
CA PRO A 396 -44.78 4.78 14.97
C PRO A 396 -44.56 5.93 15.96
N GLN A 397 -45.04 5.77 17.19
CA GLN A 397 -44.58 6.58 18.32
C GLN A 397 -43.13 6.20 18.62
N GLN A 398 -42.21 7.15 18.47
CA GLN A 398 -40.81 6.96 18.85
C GLN A 398 -40.64 7.03 20.37
N THR A 399 -40.65 5.87 21.04
CA THR A 399 -40.04 5.76 22.37
C THR A 399 -38.52 5.77 22.21
N GLN A 400 -37.90 6.93 22.43
CA GLN A 400 -36.44 7.07 22.44
C GLN A 400 -35.84 6.29 23.62
N GLN A 401 -35.02 5.27 23.32
CA GLN A 401 -34.03 4.78 24.27
C GLN A 401 -32.73 5.60 24.09
N PRO A 402 -32.03 5.99 25.18
CA PRO A 402 -30.83 6.80 25.08
C PRO A 402 -29.59 5.93 24.81
N GLY A 403 -28.93 6.16 23.67
CA GLY A 403 -27.52 5.82 23.48
C GLY A 403 -27.18 4.88 22.33
N ASP A 404 -27.10 5.42 21.11
CA ASP A 404 -25.96 5.16 20.22
C ASP A 404 -25.82 6.28 19.16
N ASN A 405 -25.07 7.34 19.48
CA ASN A 405 -24.86 8.48 18.57
C ASN A 405 -23.74 8.24 17.54
N SER A 406 -23.06 7.08 17.56
CA SER A 406 -21.90 6.80 16.71
C SER A 406 -22.26 6.84 15.20
N ASN A 407 -23.36 6.18 14.83
CA ASN A 407 -23.85 6.08 13.46
C ASN A 407 -24.35 7.41 12.86
N GLU A 408 -24.65 8.42 13.66
CA GLU A 408 -25.22 9.69 13.16
C GLU A 408 -24.28 10.39 12.15
N THR A 409 -22.96 10.26 12.36
CA THR A 409 -21.93 10.86 11.49
C THR A 409 -21.86 10.27 10.09
N CYS A 410 -22.27 9.01 9.91
CA CYS A 410 -22.29 8.34 8.62
C CYS A 410 -23.39 8.89 7.69
N HIS A 411 -24.43 9.51 8.26
CA HIS A 411 -25.57 10.06 7.54
C HIS A 411 -25.49 11.59 7.33
N MET A 412 -24.37 12.22 7.68
CA MET A 412 -24.13 13.66 7.48
C MET A 412 -23.34 13.93 6.19
N THR A 413 -23.57 15.09 5.57
CA THR A 413 -22.67 15.66 4.56
C THR A 413 -21.38 16.18 5.21
N ASP A 414 -20.31 16.34 4.43
CA ASP A 414 -19.04 16.86 4.98
C ASP A 414 -19.16 18.31 5.51
N VAL A 415 -20.09 19.10 4.95
CA VAL A 415 -20.40 20.45 5.43
C VAL A 415 -21.06 20.41 6.81
N GLU A 416 -21.96 19.45 7.05
CA GLU A 416 -22.59 19.24 8.36
C GLU A 416 -21.61 18.67 9.39
N LEU A 417 -20.74 17.73 8.99
CA LEU A 417 -19.65 17.22 9.82
C LEU A 417 -18.70 18.35 10.26
N LEU A 418 -18.27 19.20 9.32
CA LEU A 418 -17.45 20.37 9.63
C LEU A 418 -18.17 21.35 10.56
N HIS A 419 -19.46 21.61 10.32
CA HIS A 419 -20.28 22.45 11.19
C HIS A 419 -20.42 21.91 12.61
N LYS A 420 -20.64 20.61 12.78
CA LYS A 420 -20.65 19.92 14.09
C LYS A 420 -19.29 20.04 14.79
N TRP A 421 -18.22 19.73 14.07
CA TRP A 421 -16.88 19.65 14.65
C TRP A 421 -16.29 21.02 14.99
N MET A 422 -16.35 22.00 14.08
CA MET A 422 -15.74 23.32 14.26
C MET A 422 -16.44 24.15 15.33
N ASN A 423 -17.76 24.00 15.51
CA ASN A 423 -18.50 24.65 16.59
C ASN A 423 -18.33 23.97 17.97
N THR A 424 -17.60 22.85 18.06
CA THR A 424 -17.25 22.26 19.36
C THR A 424 -16.20 23.15 20.05
N PRO A 425 -16.39 23.61 21.31
CA PRO A 425 -15.50 24.60 21.96
C PRO A 425 -14.01 24.26 21.96
N ARG A 426 -13.68 22.96 22.07
CA ARG A 426 -12.31 22.43 21.96
C ARG A 426 -11.66 22.71 20.60
N VAL A 427 -12.43 22.55 19.52
CA VAL A 427 -11.95 22.72 18.14
C VAL A 427 -11.90 24.22 17.81
N ALA A 428 -12.97 24.94 18.15
CA ALA A 428 -13.08 26.39 18.07
C ALA A 428 -11.84 27.12 18.62
N HIS A 429 -11.38 26.74 19.82
CA HIS A 429 -10.20 27.33 20.46
C HIS A 429 -8.90 27.20 19.65
N SER A 430 -8.79 26.18 18.79
CA SER A 430 -7.58 25.92 17.99
C SER A 430 -7.70 26.37 16.54
N TRP A 431 -8.90 26.31 15.96
CA TRP A 431 -9.15 26.58 14.54
C TRP A 431 -9.80 27.94 14.26
N GLY A 432 -10.62 28.47 15.17
CA GLY A 432 -11.31 29.76 14.99
C GLY A 432 -12.50 29.77 14.02
N GLU A 433 -12.75 28.68 13.30
CA GLU A 433 -13.79 28.55 12.26
C GLU A 433 -15.21 28.27 12.82
N THR A 434 -15.61 28.90 13.92
CA THR A 434 -16.99 28.81 14.43
C THR A 434 -17.93 29.64 13.57
N GLY A 435 -19.10 29.11 13.23
CA GLY A 435 -20.07 29.81 12.40
C GLY A 435 -21.25 28.96 11.95
N PRO A 436 -22.23 29.57 11.24
CA PRO A 436 -23.36 28.86 10.66
C PRO A 436 -22.93 27.89 9.55
N LEU A 437 -23.84 27.01 9.13
CA LEU A 437 -23.59 26.02 8.07
C LEU A 437 -23.03 26.63 6.76
N SER A 438 -23.49 27.82 6.40
CA SER A 438 -23.01 28.57 5.22
C SER A 438 -21.55 29.02 5.33
N HIS A 439 -21.04 29.26 6.54
CA HIS A 439 -19.60 29.52 6.75
C HIS A 439 -18.78 28.29 6.39
N GLN A 440 -19.26 27.10 6.74
CA GLN A 440 -18.55 25.84 6.47
C GLN A 440 -18.65 25.40 5.01
N GLU A 441 -19.75 25.72 4.32
CA GLU A 441 -19.84 25.57 2.87
C GLU A 441 -18.81 26.47 2.16
N ALA A 442 -18.65 27.72 2.60
CA ALA A 442 -17.64 28.63 2.08
C ALA A 442 -16.20 28.19 2.40
N PHE A 443 -15.92 27.77 3.65
CA PHE A 443 -14.64 27.22 4.09
C PHE A 443 -14.23 25.99 3.25
N LEU A 444 -15.13 25.02 3.09
CA LEU A 444 -14.85 23.80 2.32
C LEU A 444 -14.70 24.11 0.83
N THR A 445 -15.47 25.05 0.29
CA THR A 445 -15.29 25.55 -1.09
C THR A 445 -13.93 26.19 -1.29
N SER A 446 -13.45 26.99 -0.34
CA SER A 446 -12.10 27.57 -0.38
C SER A 446 -11.01 26.48 -0.34
N SER A 447 -11.16 25.51 0.56
CA SER A 447 -10.23 24.36 0.67
C SER A 447 -10.18 23.53 -0.62
N LEU A 448 -11.31 23.28 -1.27
CA LEU A 448 -11.42 22.50 -2.51
C LEU A 448 -10.98 23.25 -3.78
N THR A 449 -10.92 24.58 -3.73
CA THR A 449 -10.45 25.43 -4.84
C THR A 449 -8.99 25.88 -4.67
N SER A 450 -8.37 25.52 -3.54
CA SER A 450 -6.96 25.75 -3.28
C SER A 450 -6.07 25.12 -4.35
N ARG A 451 -4.97 25.80 -4.69
CA ARG A 451 -3.98 25.32 -5.67
C ARG A 451 -2.82 24.57 -5.03
N HIS A 452 -2.56 24.79 -3.74
CA HIS A 452 -1.43 24.20 -3.02
C HIS A 452 -1.83 23.12 -2.01
N SER A 453 -3.12 22.93 -1.76
CA SER A 453 -3.65 22.01 -0.73
C SER A 453 -4.89 21.27 -1.19
N PHE A 454 -5.29 20.24 -0.45
CA PHE A 454 -6.62 19.65 -0.56
C PHE A 454 -7.12 19.09 0.78
N PRO A 455 -8.44 19.14 1.04
CA PRO A 455 -9.05 18.62 2.25
C PRO A 455 -9.31 17.11 2.19
N LEU A 456 -9.23 16.45 3.34
CA LEU A 456 -9.49 15.05 3.55
C LEU A 456 -10.42 14.85 4.77
N ILE A 457 -11.28 13.83 4.70
CA ILE A 457 -12.00 13.27 5.83
C ILE A 457 -11.34 11.93 6.19
N GLY A 458 -10.99 11.76 7.47
CA GLY A 458 -10.52 10.48 8.01
C GLY A 458 -11.69 9.64 8.51
N LEU A 459 -11.64 8.33 8.25
CA LEU A 459 -12.67 7.36 8.62
C LEU A 459 -12.06 6.12 9.28
N PHE A 460 -12.70 5.59 10.32
CA PHE A 460 -12.43 4.26 10.86
C PHE A 460 -13.60 3.34 10.52
N ASP A 461 -13.35 2.24 9.79
CA ASP A 461 -14.38 1.33 9.25
C ASP A 461 -15.55 2.04 8.54
N GLY A 462 -15.26 3.18 7.89
CA GLY A 462 -16.26 4.01 7.20
C GLY A 462 -16.93 5.09 8.05
N GLN A 463 -16.74 5.12 9.38
CA GLN A 463 -17.26 6.16 10.27
C GLN A 463 -16.35 7.42 10.25
N PRO A 464 -16.84 8.61 9.84
CA PRO A 464 -16.05 9.84 9.82
C PRO A 464 -15.65 10.33 11.23
N PHE A 465 -14.37 10.68 11.43
CA PHE A 465 -13.88 11.12 12.76
C PHE A 465 -13.14 12.45 12.79
N GLY A 466 -12.65 12.93 11.65
CA GLY A 466 -11.83 14.13 11.60
C GLY A 466 -11.61 14.68 10.20
N PHE A 467 -11.23 15.95 10.17
CA PHE A 467 -10.85 16.71 8.99
C PHE A 467 -9.34 16.92 8.97
N PHE A 468 -8.75 16.81 7.79
CA PHE A 468 -7.32 16.94 7.58
C PHE A 468 -7.08 17.72 6.28
N GLU A 469 -5.95 18.40 6.20
CA GLU A 469 -5.53 19.07 4.97
C GLU A 469 -4.08 18.70 4.70
N ILE A 470 -3.75 18.37 3.44
CA ILE A 470 -2.37 18.10 3.04
C ILE A 470 -1.96 19.09 1.97
N TYR A 471 -1.02 19.95 2.32
CA TYR A 471 -0.58 21.07 1.50
C TYR A 471 0.87 20.92 1.01
N TRP A 472 1.26 21.70 0.01
CA TRP A 472 2.64 21.85 -0.44
C TRP A 472 3.28 23.02 0.30
N VAL A 473 4.33 22.75 1.08
CA VAL A 473 4.93 23.74 1.99
C VAL A 473 5.41 24.97 1.23
N LYS A 474 6.00 24.76 0.05
CA LYS A 474 6.66 25.80 -0.73
C LYS A 474 5.73 26.96 -1.13
N GLU A 475 4.45 26.68 -1.38
CA GLU A 475 3.44 27.71 -1.71
C GLU A 475 2.60 28.16 -0.49
N ASP A 476 2.83 27.57 0.68
CA ASP A 476 2.07 27.89 1.90
C ASP A 476 2.63 29.12 2.64
N ARG A 477 1.79 29.72 3.51
CA ARG A 477 2.16 30.79 4.44
C ARG A 477 3.30 30.41 5.38
N LEU A 478 3.58 29.12 5.58
CA LEU A 478 4.75 28.63 6.30
C LEU A 478 6.08 28.93 5.57
N ALA A 479 6.17 28.82 4.24
CA ALA A 479 7.45 28.93 3.52
C ALA A 479 8.20 30.26 3.74
N PRO A 480 7.55 31.44 3.74
CA PRO A 480 8.20 32.69 4.13
C PRO A 480 8.84 32.65 5.53
N LEU A 481 8.20 32.00 6.50
CA LEU A 481 8.72 31.84 7.87
C LEU A 481 9.92 30.86 7.95
N LEU A 482 10.09 30.01 6.94
CA LEU A 482 11.24 29.11 6.86
C LEU A 482 12.51 29.81 6.35
N GLY A 483 12.39 30.98 5.73
CA GLY A 483 13.48 31.69 5.05
C GLY A 483 13.28 31.88 3.55
N GLY A 484 12.09 31.60 3.02
CA GLY A 484 11.73 31.85 1.62
C GLY A 484 12.06 30.72 0.63
N ASP A 485 12.03 31.06 -0.66
CA ASP A 485 12.23 30.13 -1.78
C ASP A 485 13.67 29.58 -1.80
N GLY A 486 13.83 28.40 -1.20
CA GLY A 486 15.12 27.74 -0.98
C GLY A 486 15.19 26.94 0.33
N CYS A 487 14.42 27.32 1.35
CA CYS A 487 14.39 26.62 2.66
C CYS A 487 13.32 25.51 2.75
N SER A 488 12.37 25.47 1.81
CA SER A 488 11.37 24.41 1.64
C SER A 488 11.65 23.61 0.37
N GLY A 489 11.67 22.28 0.47
CA GLY A 489 11.83 21.42 -0.70
C GLY A 489 10.66 21.52 -1.68
N ASP A 490 10.94 21.34 -2.98
CA ASP A 490 9.94 21.43 -4.05
C ASP A 490 8.76 20.46 -3.91
N PHE A 491 8.91 19.41 -3.11
CA PHE A 491 7.88 18.40 -2.83
C PHE A 491 7.63 18.22 -1.32
N ASP A 492 8.09 19.14 -0.46
CA ASP A 492 7.77 19.10 0.97
C ASP A 492 6.25 19.24 1.18
N ARG A 493 5.68 18.40 2.05
CA ARG A 493 4.25 18.39 2.38
C ARG A 493 4.04 18.94 3.79
N GLY A 494 2.93 19.63 4.01
CA GLY A 494 2.49 20.03 5.34
C GLY A 494 1.11 19.45 5.67
N LEU A 495 0.77 19.45 6.97
CA LEU A 495 -0.44 18.83 7.50
C LEU A 495 -1.18 19.79 8.45
N HIS A 496 -2.44 20.10 8.15
CA HIS A 496 -3.38 20.59 9.16
C HIS A 496 -4.29 19.44 9.62
N VAL A 497 -4.58 19.38 10.92
CA VAL A 497 -5.23 18.22 11.55
C VAL A 497 -6.33 18.63 12.54
N LEU A 498 -7.49 18.00 12.43
CA LEU A 498 -8.67 18.24 13.26
C LEU A 498 -9.34 16.90 13.55
N VAL A 499 -9.29 16.44 14.81
CA VAL A 499 -10.14 15.34 15.27
C VAL A 499 -11.42 15.95 15.84
N GLY A 500 -12.55 15.66 15.21
CA GLY A 500 -13.87 16.19 15.57
C GLY A 500 -14.51 15.33 16.65
N GLU A 501 -14.70 14.05 16.35
CA GLU A 501 -15.36 13.11 17.25
C GLU A 501 -14.51 12.75 18.46
N GLN A 502 -15.16 12.63 19.62
CA GLN A 502 -14.48 12.46 20.91
C GLN A 502 -13.98 11.03 21.13
N GLU A 503 -14.69 10.03 20.61
CA GLU A 503 -14.36 8.60 20.75
C GLU A 503 -13.07 8.21 19.99
N PHE A 504 -12.75 8.92 18.90
CA PHE A 504 -11.57 8.66 18.08
C PHE A 504 -10.29 9.37 18.57
N ARG A 505 -10.30 9.87 19.82
CA ARG A 505 -9.16 10.53 20.46
C ARG A 505 -8.36 9.57 21.34
N GLY A 506 -7.13 9.97 21.64
CA GLY A 506 -6.21 9.23 22.51
C GLY A 506 -4.90 8.87 21.82
N SER A 507 -3.84 8.66 22.59
CA SER A 507 -2.49 8.39 22.09
C SER A 507 -2.44 7.20 21.11
N HIS A 508 -3.21 6.14 21.41
CA HIS A 508 -3.33 4.94 20.59
C HIS A 508 -3.87 5.22 19.17
N ARG A 509 -4.85 6.13 19.00
CA ARG A 509 -5.37 6.53 17.67
C ARG A 509 -4.56 7.63 17.01
N VAL A 510 -4.03 8.60 17.76
CA VAL A 510 -3.28 9.73 17.16
C VAL A 510 -2.00 9.27 16.46
N LYS A 511 -1.23 8.35 17.08
CA LYS A 511 -0.06 7.74 16.43
C LYS A 511 -0.42 7.05 15.11
N VAL A 512 -1.54 6.35 15.11
CA VAL A 512 -2.06 5.60 13.95
C VAL A 512 -2.43 6.54 12.80
N TRP A 513 -3.28 7.55 13.02
CA TRP A 513 -3.70 8.42 11.91
C TRP A 513 -2.62 9.42 11.47
N LEU A 514 -1.78 9.92 12.38
CA LEU A 514 -0.70 10.85 12.03
C LEU A 514 0.39 10.14 11.21
N SER A 515 0.80 8.93 11.62
CA SER A 515 1.74 8.14 10.82
C SER A 515 1.15 7.69 9.49
N ALA A 516 -0.18 7.51 9.39
CA ALA A 516 -0.86 7.18 8.14
C ALA A 516 -0.91 8.36 7.14
N LEU A 517 -1.11 9.61 7.61
CA LEU A 517 -1.00 10.81 6.76
C LEU A 517 0.42 10.98 6.22
N VAL A 518 1.43 10.77 7.06
CA VAL A 518 2.85 10.79 6.66
C VAL A 518 3.15 9.67 5.65
N HIS A 519 2.66 8.46 5.90
CA HIS A 519 2.79 7.32 4.96
C HIS A 519 2.12 7.65 3.62
N TYR A 520 0.90 8.19 3.59
CA TYR A 520 0.24 8.64 2.37
C TYR A 520 1.10 9.68 1.61
N ALA A 521 1.71 10.63 2.30
CA ALA A 521 2.59 11.63 1.66
C ALA A 521 3.79 10.98 0.93
N TRP A 522 4.39 9.93 1.49
CA TRP A 522 5.47 9.18 0.83
C TRP A 522 5.02 8.39 -0.40
N LEU A 523 3.79 7.85 -0.38
CA LEU A 523 3.19 7.09 -1.47
C LEU A 523 2.64 7.99 -2.60
N ALA A 524 2.18 9.20 -2.27
CA ALA A 524 1.54 10.11 -3.21
C ALA A 524 2.51 10.73 -4.23
N ASP A 525 3.75 11.04 -3.81
CA ASP A 525 4.83 11.43 -4.72
C ASP A 525 6.18 10.97 -4.17
N LEU A 526 6.90 10.15 -4.95
CA LEU A 526 8.21 9.61 -4.56
C LEU A 526 9.30 10.68 -4.37
N ARG A 527 9.06 11.93 -4.82
CA ARG A 527 9.97 13.07 -4.62
C ARG A 527 9.74 13.80 -3.29
N THR A 528 8.66 13.52 -2.58
CA THR A 528 8.40 14.09 -1.24
C THR A 528 9.49 13.63 -0.27
N ALA A 529 10.29 14.58 0.23
CA ALA A 529 11.45 14.32 1.08
C ALA A 529 11.17 14.57 2.58
N SER A 530 10.29 15.51 2.91
CA SER A 530 9.85 15.75 4.29
C SER A 530 8.37 16.10 4.41
N VAL A 531 7.83 15.86 5.60
CA VAL A 531 6.48 16.29 6.01
C VAL A 531 6.61 17.18 7.25
N VAL A 532 5.86 18.28 7.31
CA VAL A 532 5.83 19.22 8.45
C VAL A 532 4.46 19.33 9.10
N LEU A 533 4.44 19.78 10.36
CA LEU A 533 3.25 20.11 11.12
C LEU A 533 3.59 21.23 12.12
N GLU A 534 2.75 22.27 12.24
CA GLU A 534 3.03 23.51 12.99
C GLU A 534 2.02 23.78 14.12
N PRO A 535 1.96 22.90 15.14
CA PRO A 535 1.09 23.05 16.28
C PRO A 535 1.52 24.25 17.13
N ARG A 536 0.54 24.92 17.75
CA ARG A 536 0.80 25.99 18.72
C ARG A 536 1.75 25.52 19.82
N VAL A 537 2.59 26.41 20.35
CA VAL A 537 3.57 26.07 21.40
C VAL A 537 2.93 25.58 22.70
N ASP A 538 1.72 26.05 23.01
CA ASP A 538 0.90 25.61 24.14
C ASP A 538 0.28 24.20 23.97
N ASN A 539 0.23 23.67 22.74
CA ASN A 539 -0.29 22.34 22.46
C ASN A 539 0.77 21.24 22.67
N VAL A 540 1.25 21.14 23.91
CA VAL A 540 2.29 20.19 24.34
C VAL A 540 1.94 18.73 23.97
N LYS A 541 0.65 18.36 24.05
CA LYS A 541 0.19 17.01 23.70
C LYS A 541 0.38 16.68 22.23
N LEU A 542 0.08 17.60 21.31
CA LEU A 542 0.29 17.37 19.89
C LEU A 542 1.79 17.36 19.54
N LYS A 543 2.61 18.21 20.18
CA LYS A 543 4.08 18.12 20.08
C LYS A 543 4.59 16.72 20.47
N GLN A 544 4.16 16.20 21.62
CA GLN A 544 4.55 14.86 22.09
C GLN A 544 4.12 13.77 21.10
N TYR A 545 2.89 13.80 20.59
CA TYR A 545 2.42 12.84 19.59
C TYR A 545 3.22 12.89 18.28
N CYS A 546 3.66 14.08 17.85
CA CYS A 546 4.57 14.22 16.71
C CYS A 546 5.92 13.55 16.98
N GLU A 547 6.51 13.78 18.16
CA GLU A 547 7.79 13.16 18.57
C GLU A 547 7.68 11.63 18.65
N GLU A 548 6.58 11.10 19.18
CA GLU A 548 6.31 9.65 19.22
C GLU A 548 6.08 9.00 17.84
N VAL A 549 5.72 9.79 16.82
CA VAL A 549 5.60 9.34 15.41
C VAL A 549 6.91 9.51 14.63
N GLY A 550 7.92 10.15 15.23
CA GLY A 550 9.25 10.34 14.64
C GLY A 550 9.49 11.72 14.00
N PHE A 551 8.62 12.70 14.24
CA PHE A 551 8.96 14.10 13.95
C PHE A 551 9.98 14.61 14.98
N HIS A 552 10.84 15.53 14.57
CA HIS A 552 11.65 16.35 15.49
C HIS A 552 11.14 17.79 15.49
N LYS A 553 11.26 18.49 16.62
CA LYS A 553 11.11 19.96 16.64
C LYS A 553 12.35 20.56 15.96
N GLU A 554 12.16 21.22 14.82
CA GLU A 554 13.23 21.92 14.10
C GLU A 554 13.54 23.26 14.79
N ARG A 555 12.50 24.07 15.03
CA ARG A 555 12.55 25.38 15.70
C ARG A 555 11.15 25.82 16.11
N GLU A 556 10.99 27.08 16.50
CA GLU A 556 9.70 27.76 16.55
C GLU A 556 9.56 28.77 15.41
N VAL A 557 8.32 29.02 15.01
CA VAL A 557 7.96 30.00 13.98
C VAL A 557 6.78 30.85 14.43
N SER A 558 6.86 32.15 14.18
CA SER A 558 5.85 33.13 14.57
C SER A 558 4.93 33.42 13.38
N PHE A 559 3.70 32.92 13.43
CA PHE A 559 2.62 33.38 12.56
C PHE A 559 1.95 34.61 13.18
N PRO A 560 1.31 35.50 12.39
CA PRO A 560 0.62 36.68 12.91
C PRO A 560 -0.46 36.41 13.97
N HIS A 561 -0.97 35.17 14.04
CA HIS A 561 -2.05 34.74 14.94
C HIS A 561 -1.63 33.63 15.93
N LYS A 562 -0.41 33.08 15.85
CA LYS A 562 0.08 32.01 16.75
C LYS A 562 1.61 31.89 16.76
N GLN A 563 2.16 31.54 17.92
CA GLN A 563 3.51 30.96 18.00
C GLN A 563 3.40 29.43 17.85
N SER A 564 4.18 28.84 16.94
CA SER A 564 4.12 27.41 16.63
C SER A 564 5.47 26.71 16.81
N ASN A 565 5.45 25.46 17.28
CA ASN A 565 6.58 24.54 17.11
C ASN A 565 6.60 24.09 15.63
N LEU A 566 7.73 24.21 14.94
CA LEU A 566 7.89 23.58 13.62
C LEU A 566 8.34 22.14 13.83
N MET A 567 7.44 21.18 13.60
CA MET A 567 7.75 19.75 13.64
C MET A 567 8.04 19.25 12.23
N ARG A 568 9.14 18.53 12.01
CA ARG A 568 9.47 17.92 10.72
C ARG A 568 9.79 16.43 10.85
N ILE A 569 9.32 15.62 9.90
CA ILE A 569 9.78 14.24 9.69
C ILE A 569 10.40 14.11 8.31
N ARG A 570 11.59 13.48 8.22
CA ARG A 570 12.28 13.24 6.94
C ARG A 570 12.06 11.80 6.50
N ARG A 571 11.91 11.60 5.19
CA ARG A 571 11.72 10.28 4.58
C ARG A 571 12.86 9.31 4.86
N GLU A 572 14.08 9.83 4.89
CA GLU A 572 15.31 9.07 5.18
C GLU A 572 15.34 8.50 6.60
N THR A 573 14.72 9.17 7.58
CA THR A 573 14.67 8.73 8.98
C THR A 573 13.44 7.89 9.29
N TRP A 574 12.37 8.03 8.50
CA TRP A 574 11.16 7.22 8.63
C TRP A 574 11.46 5.72 8.37
N THR A 575 10.72 4.83 9.05
CA THR A 575 10.97 3.38 9.04
C THR A 575 9.72 2.55 8.76
N ALA A 576 8.61 2.87 9.41
CA ALA A 576 7.32 2.19 9.23
C ALA A 576 6.18 3.11 9.74
N PRO A 577 4.92 2.89 9.30
CA PRO A 577 3.77 3.49 9.94
C PRO A 577 3.46 2.78 11.28
N ALA A 578 2.71 3.43 12.17
CA ALA A 578 2.22 2.77 13.40
C ALA A 578 1.14 1.74 13.06
N LEU A 579 1.26 0.52 13.59
CA LEU A 579 0.39 -0.65 13.36
C LEU A 579 -0.67 -0.83 14.47
#